data_AF-A0A6L3XNT7-F1
#
_entry.id   AF-A0A6L3XNT7-F1
#
_cell.length_a   1.000
_cell.length_b   1.000
_cell.length_c   1.000
_cell.angle_alpha   90.00
_cell.angle_beta   90.00
_cell.angle_gamma   90.00
#
_symmetry.space_group_name_H-M   'P 1'
#
loop_
_entity.id
_entity.type
_entity.pdbx_description
1 polymer ?
#
loop_
_entity_poly.entity_id
_entity_poly.type
_entity_poly.pdbx_seq_one_letter_code
_entity_poly.pdbx_strand_id
1 'polypeptide(L)'
;ASDLLTLQALNAARLKEVGAADTTFVTRAINDKPLNLGQGIWLNDSAEGNLRSAIAVSRAAVAFETDGERAAMLVTVAMADDQPVSVLKRLSDLLLNNKAEKLLNADAATVLALLTSDDALTDNLLSAEYVVRNEHGLHARPGTMLVNTIKQFASEITVTNLDGSGKPANGRSLMKVVALGVKKGHRLRFTAQGADAEQALKAIGDAIAAGLGEGA
;
A
#
# COMPACT_ATOMS: atom_id res chain seq x y z
N ALA A 1 0.94 -18.42 19.99
CA ALA A 1 -0.27 -19.27 20.04
C ALA A 1 -0.21 -20.31 18.95
N SER A 2 -0.79 -21.49 19.19
CA SER A 2 -0.82 -22.66 18.29
C SER A 2 -2.23 -23.05 17.84
N ASP A 3 -3.25 -22.30 18.26
CA ASP A 3 -4.65 -22.52 17.91
C ASP A 3 -5.39 -21.17 17.87
N LEU A 4 -6.59 -21.16 17.25
CA LEU A 4 -7.43 -19.96 17.15
C LEU A 4 -7.98 -19.53 18.51
N LEU A 5 -8.34 -20.47 19.38
CA LEU A 5 -8.92 -20.17 20.69
C LEU A 5 -8.00 -19.28 21.54
N THR A 6 -6.71 -19.58 21.54
CA THR A 6 -5.69 -18.80 22.24
C THR A 6 -5.54 -17.40 21.63
N LEU A 7 -5.62 -17.27 20.31
CA LEU A 7 -5.58 -15.97 19.63
C LEU A 7 -6.84 -15.14 19.94
N GLN A 8 -8.02 -15.79 19.95
CA GLN A 8 -9.30 -15.17 20.32
C GLN A 8 -9.25 -14.64 21.75
N ALA A 9 -8.82 -15.47 22.70
CA ALA A 9 -8.68 -15.09 24.10
C ALA A 9 -7.70 -13.92 24.29
N LEU A 10 -6.55 -13.94 23.60
CA LEU A 10 -5.56 -12.87 23.67
C LEU A 10 -6.11 -11.53 23.17
N ASN A 11 -6.78 -11.54 22.00
CA ASN A 11 -7.33 -10.32 21.43
C ASN A 11 -8.53 -9.80 22.26
N ALA A 12 -9.44 -10.68 22.68
CA ALA A 12 -10.60 -10.30 23.49
C ALA A 12 -10.16 -9.70 24.84
N ALA A 13 -9.13 -10.27 25.48
CA ALA A 13 -8.56 -9.72 26.70
C ALA A 13 -7.99 -8.32 26.50
N ARG A 14 -7.24 -8.08 25.41
CA ARG A 14 -6.70 -6.75 25.08
C ARG A 14 -7.79 -5.71 24.85
N LEU A 15 -8.84 -6.07 24.12
CA LEU A 15 -9.99 -5.18 23.88
C LEU A 15 -10.71 -4.82 25.19
N LYS A 16 -10.85 -5.78 26.10
CA LYS A 16 -11.41 -5.52 27.44
C LYS A 16 -10.49 -4.65 28.29
N GLU A 17 -9.19 -4.89 28.28
CA GLU A 17 -8.19 -4.13 29.04
C GLU A 17 -8.19 -2.65 28.66
N VAL A 18 -8.30 -2.35 27.36
CA VAL A 18 -8.41 -0.97 26.88
C VAL A 18 -9.84 -0.41 26.97
N GLY A 19 -10.79 -1.12 27.59
CA GLY A 19 -12.18 -0.68 27.76
C GLY A 19 -12.93 -0.47 26.44
N ALA A 20 -12.60 -1.24 25.41
CA ALA A 20 -13.35 -1.29 24.16
C ALA A 20 -14.45 -2.35 24.17
N ALA A 21 -14.32 -3.37 25.02
CA ALA A 21 -15.21 -4.52 25.10
C ALA A 21 -15.55 -4.88 26.55
N ASP A 22 -16.75 -5.41 26.77
CA ASP A 22 -17.18 -5.95 28.07
C ASP A 22 -17.03 -7.49 28.16
N THR A 23 -17.53 -8.08 29.24
CA THR A 23 -17.48 -9.54 29.44
C THR A 23 -18.37 -10.31 28.45
N THR A 24 -19.46 -9.72 27.97
CA THR A 24 -20.34 -10.31 26.96
C THR A 24 -19.58 -10.44 25.64
N PHE A 25 -18.88 -9.38 25.22
CA PHE A 25 -18.02 -9.42 24.03
C PHE A 25 -16.96 -10.50 24.16
N VAL A 26 -16.25 -10.57 25.29
CA VAL A 26 -15.20 -11.58 25.50
C VAL A 26 -15.77 -13.00 25.38
N THR A 27 -16.96 -13.23 25.95
CA THR A 27 -17.62 -14.55 25.90
C THR A 27 -18.01 -14.92 24.47
N ARG A 28 -18.61 -13.98 23.72
CA ARG A 28 -18.97 -14.18 22.31
C ARG A 28 -17.75 -14.43 21.44
N ALA A 29 -16.78 -13.53 21.50
CA ALA A 29 -15.56 -13.57 20.69
C ALA A 29 -14.70 -14.83 20.91
N ILE A 30 -14.84 -15.54 22.04
CA ILE A 30 -14.15 -16.81 22.32
C ILE A 30 -14.95 -18.03 21.81
N ASN A 31 -16.27 -17.98 21.89
CA ASN A 31 -17.13 -19.12 21.55
C ASN A 31 -17.54 -19.15 20.08
N ASP A 32 -17.64 -17.98 19.45
CA ASP A 32 -18.03 -17.88 18.06
C ASP A 32 -16.85 -18.25 17.14
N LYS A 33 -17.16 -18.89 16.00
CA LYS A 33 -16.14 -19.31 15.04
C LYS A 33 -15.64 -18.09 14.26
N PRO A 34 -14.31 -17.81 14.24
CA PRO A 34 -13.78 -16.74 13.41
C PRO A 34 -14.04 -16.97 11.93
N LEU A 35 -14.18 -15.88 11.18
CA LEU A 35 -14.33 -15.89 9.72
C LEU A 35 -12.94 -15.99 9.06
N ASN A 36 -12.74 -16.99 8.21
CA ASN A 36 -11.54 -17.08 7.38
C ASN A 36 -11.62 -16.05 6.24
N LEU A 37 -10.65 -15.14 6.18
CA LEU A 37 -10.54 -14.15 5.08
C LEU A 37 -9.60 -14.61 3.96
N GLY A 38 -8.95 -15.77 4.12
CA GLY A 38 -7.94 -16.32 3.22
C GLY A 38 -6.51 -15.89 3.57
N GLN A 39 -5.54 -16.51 2.91
CA GLN A 39 -4.10 -16.20 3.05
C GLN A 39 -3.57 -16.25 4.50
N GLY A 40 -4.20 -17.04 5.37
CA GLY A 40 -3.80 -17.18 6.77
C GLY A 40 -4.33 -16.08 7.71
N ILE A 41 -5.19 -15.17 7.22
CA ILE A 41 -5.80 -14.12 8.03
C ILE A 41 -7.24 -14.49 8.38
N TRP A 42 -7.58 -14.35 9.66
CA TRP A 42 -8.92 -14.60 10.19
C TRP A 42 -9.46 -13.35 10.87
N LEU A 43 -10.78 -13.17 10.81
CA LEU A 43 -11.53 -12.09 11.43
C LEU A 43 -12.42 -12.64 12.55
N ASN A 44 -12.46 -11.94 13.67
CA ASN A 44 -13.31 -12.24 14.79
C ASN A 44 -14.00 -10.96 15.26
N ASP A 45 -15.24 -11.06 15.70
CA ASP A 45 -16.02 -9.93 16.18
C ASP A 45 -17.13 -10.42 17.12
N SER A 46 -17.95 -9.49 17.58
CA SER A 46 -19.18 -9.78 18.33
C SER A 46 -20.18 -8.68 18.06
N ALA A 47 -21.45 -9.06 17.85
CA ALA A 47 -22.55 -8.11 17.75
C ALA A 47 -22.89 -7.44 19.09
N GLU A 48 -22.44 -8.02 20.21
CA GLU A 48 -22.77 -7.59 21.56
C GLU A 48 -21.51 -7.23 22.37
N GLY A 49 -21.68 -6.34 23.36
CA GLY A 49 -20.62 -5.99 24.31
C GLY A 49 -19.57 -5.00 23.80
N ASN A 50 -19.82 -4.34 22.67
CA ASN A 50 -18.97 -3.29 22.12
C ASN A 50 -19.18 -1.98 22.89
N LEU A 51 -18.16 -1.52 23.62
CA LEU A 51 -18.21 -0.27 24.38
C LEU A 51 -17.58 0.90 23.61
N ARG A 52 -16.51 0.62 22.86
CA ARG A 52 -15.81 1.57 21.98
C ARG A 52 -15.24 0.84 20.77
N SER A 53 -15.10 1.55 19.66
CA SER A 53 -14.45 1.00 18.47
C SER A 53 -12.96 0.76 18.71
N ALA A 54 -12.50 -0.46 18.46
CA ALA A 54 -11.09 -0.83 18.56
C ALA A 54 -10.80 -2.12 17.79
N ILE A 55 -9.54 -2.31 17.42
CA ILE A 55 -9.05 -3.52 16.75
C ILE A 55 -7.89 -4.09 17.56
N ALA A 56 -7.92 -5.39 17.80
CA ALA A 56 -6.80 -6.14 18.33
C ALA A 56 -6.28 -7.10 17.26
N VAL A 57 -4.96 -7.20 17.16
CA VAL A 57 -4.28 -8.11 16.22
C VAL A 57 -3.35 -9.03 17.00
N SER A 58 -3.40 -10.33 16.69
CA SER A 58 -2.47 -11.32 17.20
C SER A 58 -1.98 -12.22 16.07
N ARG A 59 -0.75 -12.72 16.23
CA ARG A 59 -0.11 -13.61 15.26
C ARG A 59 0.29 -14.92 15.93
N ALA A 60 0.13 -16.01 15.19
CA ALA A 60 0.71 -17.28 15.56
C ALA A 60 2.24 -17.18 15.47
N ALA A 61 2.96 -17.86 16.37
CA ALA A 61 4.42 -17.91 16.29
C ALA A 61 4.87 -18.74 15.08
N VAL A 62 4.10 -19.79 14.79
CA VAL A 62 4.20 -20.62 13.59
C VAL A 62 2.78 -20.77 13.06
N ALA A 63 2.59 -20.56 11.76
CA ALA A 63 1.28 -20.78 11.14
C ALA A 63 0.85 -22.24 11.32
N PHE A 64 -0.43 -22.46 11.59
CA PHE A 64 -1.01 -23.78 11.82
C PHE A 64 -2.25 -23.98 10.93
N GLU A 65 -2.74 -25.22 10.87
CA GLU A 65 -3.97 -25.56 10.17
C GLU A 65 -5.13 -25.74 11.16
N THR A 66 -6.30 -25.24 10.79
CA THR A 66 -7.56 -25.43 11.52
C THR A 66 -8.67 -25.60 10.50
N ASP A 67 -9.45 -26.67 10.62
CA ASP A 67 -10.51 -27.03 9.66
C ASP A 67 -10.04 -27.08 8.19
N GLY A 68 -8.80 -27.52 7.95
CA GLY A 68 -8.19 -27.59 6.60
C GLY A 68 -7.72 -26.25 6.04
N GLU A 69 -7.80 -25.18 6.84
CA GLU A 69 -7.44 -23.83 6.44
C GLU A 69 -6.23 -23.33 7.24
N ARG A 70 -5.36 -22.58 6.58
CA ARG A 70 -4.18 -21.99 7.23
C ARG A 70 -4.62 -20.85 8.16
N ALA A 71 -4.02 -20.78 9.34
CA ALA A 71 -4.17 -19.69 10.29
C ALA A 71 -2.79 -19.17 10.74
N ALA A 72 -2.58 -17.87 10.57
CA ALA A 72 -1.33 -17.18 10.92
C ALA A 72 -1.58 -15.87 11.69
N MET A 73 -2.70 -15.20 11.45
CA MET A 73 -3.08 -13.98 12.14
C MET A 73 -4.58 -13.96 12.42
N LEU A 74 -4.94 -13.43 13.59
CA LEU A 74 -6.32 -13.14 13.95
C LEU A 74 -6.47 -11.63 14.20
N VAL A 75 -7.43 -11.03 13.50
CA VAL A 75 -7.89 -9.66 13.71
C VAL A 75 -9.22 -9.76 14.46
N THR A 76 -9.31 -9.14 15.64
CA THR A 76 -10.56 -9.05 16.39
C THR A 76 -11.03 -7.61 16.44
N VAL A 77 -12.30 -7.37 16.14
CA VAL A 77 -12.87 -6.02 16.05
C VAL A 77 -13.98 -5.84 17.07
N ALA A 78 -13.88 -4.78 17.87
CA ALA A 78 -15.02 -4.22 18.58
C ALA A 78 -15.56 -3.03 17.78
N MET A 79 -16.86 -3.05 17.46
CA MET A 79 -17.54 -2.06 16.61
C MET A 79 -18.59 -1.31 17.45
N ALA A 80 -18.29 -0.08 17.88
CA ALA A 80 -19.28 0.82 18.49
C ALA A 80 -19.77 1.89 17.51
N ASP A 81 -19.01 2.12 16.44
CA ASP A 81 -19.29 3.00 15.31
C ASP A 81 -18.55 2.48 14.06
N ASP A 82 -18.59 3.24 12.95
CA ASP A 82 -18.00 2.85 11.66
C ASP A 82 -16.48 3.08 11.57
N GLN A 83 -15.81 3.59 12.61
CA GLN A 83 -14.37 3.88 12.56
C GLN A 83 -13.51 2.67 12.10
N PRO A 84 -13.74 1.42 12.58
CA PRO A 84 -12.96 0.26 12.16
C PRO A 84 -13.16 -0.15 10.70
N VAL A 85 -14.22 0.32 10.04
CA VAL A 85 -14.53 -0.02 8.63
C VAL A 85 -13.38 0.40 7.70
N SER A 86 -12.75 1.55 7.96
CA SER A 86 -11.61 2.03 7.18
C SER A 86 -10.41 1.07 7.23
N VAL A 87 -10.15 0.50 8.41
CA VAL A 87 -9.08 -0.48 8.63
C VAL A 87 -9.42 -1.82 7.98
N LEU A 88 -10.66 -2.28 8.12
CA LEU A 88 -11.14 -3.51 7.49
C LEU A 88 -11.09 -3.41 5.95
N LYS A 89 -11.39 -2.24 5.39
CA LYS A 89 -11.27 -1.99 3.95
C LYS A 89 -9.81 -2.15 3.49
N ARG A 90 -8.84 -1.60 4.22
CA ARG A 90 -7.41 -1.75 3.89
C ARG A 90 -6.93 -3.18 4.00
N LEU A 91 -7.38 -3.89 5.03
CA LEU A 91 -7.12 -5.31 5.17
C LEU A 91 -7.67 -6.07 3.95
N SER A 92 -8.92 -5.79 3.56
CA SER A 92 -9.55 -6.36 2.37
C SER A 92 -8.74 -6.05 1.10
N ASP A 93 -8.32 -4.81 0.91
CA ASP A 93 -7.50 -4.39 -0.25
C ASP A 93 -6.18 -5.17 -0.30
N LEU A 94 -5.49 -5.35 0.83
CA LEU A 94 -4.27 -6.16 0.91
C LEU A 94 -4.55 -7.62 0.52
N LEU A 95 -5.65 -8.20 0.98
CA LEU A 95 -6.02 -9.57 0.67
C LEU A 95 -6.39 -9.74 -0.81
N LEU A 96 -7.21 -8.85 -1.37
CA LEU A 96 -7.59 -8.88 -2.79
C LEU A 96 -6.37 -8.77 -3.72
N ASN A 97 -5.33 -8.05 -3.28
CA ASN A 97 -4.06 -7.91 -4.01
C ASN A 97 -3.01 -8.97 -3.66
N ASN A 98 -3.38 -10.07 -2.98
CA ASN A 98 -2.49 -11.16 -2.55
C ASN A 98 -1.27 -10.71 -1.73
N LYS A 99 -1.45 -9.69 -0.87
CA LYS A 99 -0.38 -9.03 -0.09
C LYS A 99 -0.43 -9.34 1.40
N ALA A 100 -1.08 -10.43 1.81
CA ALA A 100 -1.15 -10.83 3.22
C ALA A 100 0.25 -10.98 3.87
N GLU A 101 1.24 -11.45 3.13
CA GLU A 101 2.62 -11.61 3.65
C GLU A 101 3.23 -10.29 4.16
N LYS A 102 2.83 -9.14 3.60
CA LYS A 102 3.26 -7.82 4.10
C LYS A 102 2.79 -7.59 5.53
N LEU A 103 1.61 -8.08 5.91
CA LEU A 103 1.09 -8.00 7.28
C LEU A 103 1.72 -9.06 8.18
N LEU A 104 1.83 -10.30 7.68
CA LEU A 104 2.30 -11.44 8.47
C LEU A 104 3.75 -11.24 8.95
N ASN A 105 4.60 -10.67 8.10
CA ASN A 105 6.03 -10.51 8.34
C ASN A 105 6.42 -9.11 8.89
N ALA A 106 5.50 -8.15 8.92
CA ALA A 106 5.76 -6.78 9.36
C ALA A 106 6.00 -6.67 10.88
N ASP A 107 6.76 -5.69 11.34
CA ASP A 107 6.77 -5.34 12.76
C ASP A 107 5.45 -4.64 13.18
N ALA A 108 5.30 -4.33 14.47
CA ALA A 108 4.07 -3.72 14.98
C ALA A 108 3.79 -2.33 14.36
N ALA A 109 4.83 -1.52 14.17
CA ALA A 109 4.73 -0.19 13.59
C ALA A 109 4.29 -0.24 12.12
N THR A 110 4.86 -1.18 11.35
CA THR A 110 4.53 -1.40 9.95
C THR A 110 3.12 -1.96 9.79
N VAL A 111 2.68 -2.87 10.65
CA VAL A 111 1.27 -3.33 10.64
C VAL A 111 0.32 -2.16 10.90
N LEU A 112 0.61 -1.32 11.90
CA LEU A 112 -0.20 -0.14 12.16
C LEU A 112 -0.27 0.76 10.91
N ALA A 113 0.87 1.09 10.32
CA ALA A 113 0.92 1.92 9.11
C ALA A 113 0.12 1.32 7.94
N LEU A 114 0.31 0.03 7.64
CA LEU A 114 -0.44 -0.66 6.57
C LEU A 114 -1.96 -0.61 6.79
N LEU A 115 -2.39 -0.69 8.05
CA LEU A 115 -3.79 -0.76 8.44
C LEU A 115 -4.44 0.60 8.71
N THR A 116 -3.68 1.68 8.91
CA THR A 116 -4.23 2.99 9.32
C THR A 116 -3.76 4.19 8.52
N SER A 117 -2.65 4.14 7.76
CA SER A 117 -2.08 5.35 7.11
C SER A 117 -2.99 5.94 6.05
N ASP A 118 -3.56 7.15 6.18
CA ASP A 118 -4.51 7.77 5.22
C ASP A 118 -4.09 7.74 3.73
N ASP A 119 -2.81 7.57 3.47
CA ASP A 119 -2.32 7.05 2.21
C ASP A 119 -2.87 5.64 2.01
N ALA A 120 -4.01 5.56 1.31
CA ALA A 120 -4.42 4.35 0.63
C ALA A 120 -3.16 3.66 0.12
N LEU A 121 -3.04 2.36 0.38
CA LEU A 121 -2.12 1.48 -0.32
C LEU A 121 -2.42 1.67 -1.81
N THR A 122 -1.81 2.69 -2.40
CA THR A 122 -1.87 3.01 -3.80
C THR A 122 -0.92 2.01 -4.39
N ASP A 123 -1.41 0.78 -4.48
CA ASP A 123 -0.69 -0.41 -4.95
C ASP A 123 -0.21 -0.30 -6.40
N ASN A 124 -0.41 0.88 -7.00
CA ASN A 124 -0.05 1.26 -8.34
C ASN A 124 0.78 2.56 -8.37
N LEU A 125 1.19 3.15 -7.24
CA LEU A 125 2.05 4.33 -7.17
C LEU A 125 3.52 3.92 -7.03
N LEU A 126 4.25 3.93 -8.14
CA LEU A 126 5.68 3.63 -8.18
C LEU A 126 6.47 4.90 -8.47
N SER A 127 7.73 4.94 -8.05
CA SER A 127 8.65 6.01 -8.44
C SER A 127 10.02 5.50 -8.83
N ALA A 128 10.63 6.17 -9.80
CA ALA A 128 11.99 5.89 -10.26
C ALA A 128 12.72 7.19 -10.58
N GLU A 129 14.04 7.19 -10.45
CA GLU A 129 14.89 8.33 -10.72
C GLU A 129 15.84 8.07 -11.89
N TYR A 130 15.95 9.03 -12.79
CA TYR A 130 16.80 8.95 -13.97
C TYR A 130 17.61 10.23 -14.16
N VAL A 131 18.85 10.09 -14.62
CA VAL A 131 19.75 11.21 -14.93
C VAL A 131 19.64 11.56 -16.40
N VAL A 132 19.39 12.83 -16.72
CA VAL A 132 19.36 13.32 -18.10
C VAL A 132 20.77 13.47 -18.65
N ARG A 133 21.04 12.85 -19.81
CA ARG A 133 22.37 12.84 -20.45
C ARG A 133 22.47 13.74 -21.68
N ASN A 134 21.34 14.08 -22.29
CA ASN A 134 21.24 14.96 -23.46
C ASN A 134 22.05 16.26 -23.25
N GLU A 135 22.88 16.62 -24.23
CA GLU A 135 23.79 17.78 -24.21
C GLU A 135 23.09 19.07 -23.78
N HIS A 136 21.90 19.32 -24.35
CA HIS A 136 21.12 20.52 -24.12
C HIS A 136 19.97 20.31 -23.10
N GLY A 137 19.97 19.20 -22.36
CA GLY A 137 18.92 18.86 -21.41
C GLY A 137 17.58 18.55 -22.10
N LEU A 138 16.47 18.85 -21.42
CA LEU A 138 15.13 18.47 -21.89
C LEU A 138 14.42 19.65 -22.58
N HIS A 139 14.82 19.93 -23.82
CA HIS A 139 14.15 20.89 -24.70
C HIS A 139 13.04 20.22 -25.53
N ALA A 140 12.46 20.95 -26.49
CA ALA A 140 11.28 20.52 -27.23
C ALA A 140 11.41 19.13 -27.90
N ARG A 141 12.58 18.78 -28.46
CA ARG A 141 12.81 17.52 -29.16
C ARG A 141 12.88 16.30 -28.23
N PRO A 142 13.84 16.20 -27.28
CA PRO A 142 13.88 15.09 -26.34
C PRO A 142 12.66 15.09 -25.41
N GLY A 143 12.10 16.26 -25.11
CA GLY A 143 10.84 16.40 -24.38
C GLY A 143 9.66 15.78 -25.12
N THR A 144 9.57 15.92 -26.45
CA THR A 144 8.50 15.30 -27.25
C THR A 144 8.62 13.77 -27.23
N MET A 145 9.84 13.23 -27.35
CA MET A 145 10.09 11.80 -27.28
C MET A 145 9.70 11.20 -25.92
N LEU A 146 10.08 11.89 -24.84
CA LEU A 146 9.70 11.49 -23.48
C LEU A 146 8.18 11.50 -23.28
N VAL A 147 7.51 12.60 -23.67
CA VAL A 147 6.05 12.73 -23.56
C VAL A 147 5.33 11.68 -24.40
N ASN A 148 5.81 11.39 -25.60
CA ASN A 148 5.23 10.35 -26.46
C ASN A 148 5.37 8.96 -25.84
N THR A 149 6.50 8.67 -25.19
CA THR A 149 6.70 7.43 -24.42
C THR A 149 5.69 7.34 -23.28
N ILE A 150 5.55 8.41 -22.48
CA ILE A 150 4.61 8.47 -21.36
C ILE A 150 3.15 8.28 -21.80
N LYS A 151 2.78 8.82 -22.97
CA LYS A 151 1.42 8.74 -23.52
C LYS A 151 0.99 7.34 -23.95
N GLN A 152 1.90 6.37 -24.05
CA GLN A 152 1.58 4.98 -24.39
C GLN A 152 0.90 4.22 -23.24
N PHE A 153 1.00 4.74 -22.02
CA PHE A 153 0.51 4.09 -20.81
C PHE A 153 -0.80 4.71 -20.34
N ALA A 154 -1.59 3.99 -19.55
CA ALA A 154 -2.81 4.46 -18.90
C ALA A 154 -2.51 5.17 -17.56
N SER A 155 -1.41 4.80 -16.88
CA SER A 155 -1.03 5.36 -15.58
C SER A 155 -0.91 6.88 -15.58
N GLU A 156 -1.37 7.56 -14.53
CA GLU A 156 -1.06 8.97 -14.31
C GLU A 156 0.42 9.12 -13.98
N ILE A 157 1.16 9.94 -14.74
CA ILE A 157 2.61 10.05 -14.60
C ILE A 157 3.00 11.51 -14.39
N THR A 158 3.74 11.76 -13.31
CA THR A 158 4.31 13.07 -12.99
C THR A 158 5.83 13.03 -13.06
N VAL A 159 6.44 14.19 -13.33
CA VAL A 159 7.89 14.40 -13.43
C VAL A 159 8.30 15.52 -12.52
N THR A 160 9.34 15.30 -11.72
CA THR A 160 9.92 16.29 -10.83
C THR A 160 11.42 16.44 -11.12
N ASN A 161 11.88 17.67 -11.32
CA ASN A 161 13.30 17.99 -11.42
C ASN A 161 13.89 18.16 -10.01
N LEU A 162 14.65 17.17 -9.55
CA LEU A 162 15.21 17.13 -8.19
C LEU A 162 16.35 18.15 -7.99
N ASP A 163 17.00 18.54 -9.07
CA ASP A 163 18.05 19.56 -9.08
C ASP A 163 17.51 20.93 -9.58
N GLY A 164 16.18 21.10 -9.56
CA GLY A 164 15.47 22.32 -9.97
C GLY A 164 14.55 22.86 -8.87
N SER A 165 13.34 23.28 -9.24
CA SER A 165 12.36 23.85 -8.29
C SER A 165 11.72 22.80 -7.36
N GLY A 166 11.92 21.50 -7.63
CA GLY A 166 11.29 20.41 -6.88
C GLY A 166 9.78 20.27 -7.06
N LYS A 167 9.14 21.10 -7.90
CA LYS A 167 7.70 21.03 -8.15
C LYS A 167 7.37 19.96 -9.20
N PRO A 168 6.39 19.07 -8.95
CA PRO A 168 5.96 18.08 -9.93
C PRO A 168 5.21 18.72 -11.10
N ALA A 169 5.45 18.21 -12.30
CA ALA A 169 4.73 18.53 -13.52
C ALA A 169 4.01 17.29 -14.08
N ASN A 170 2.91 17.50 -14.81
CA ASN A 170 2.25 16.43 -15.54
C ASN A 170 3.16 15.95 -16.69
N GLY A 171 3.58 14.68 -16.65
CA GLY A 171 4.51 14.09 -17.61
C GLY A 171 3.96 13.95 -19.03
N ARG A 172 2.63 14.05 -19.23
CA ARG A 172 2.00 14.04 -20.57
C ARG A 172 1.99 15.41 -21.25
N SER A 173 2.38 16.48 -20.56
CA SER A 173 2.38 17.83 -21.09
C SER A 173 3.78 18.27 -21.46
N LEU A 174 4.08 18.32 -22.77
CA LEU A 174 5.36 18.83 -23.28
C LEU A 174 5.70 20.21 -22.71
N MET A 175 4.72 21.12 -22.70
CA MET A 175 4.90 22.48 -22.19
C MET A 175 5.32 22.47 -20.72
N LYS A 176 4.66 21.67 -19.87
CA LYS A 176 5.00 21.59 -18.44
C LYS A 176 6.34 20.89 -18.21
N VAL A 177 6.66 19.87 -19.00
CA VAL A 177 7.92 19.12 -18.92
C VAL A 177 9.12 20.00 -19.31
N VAL A 178 9.03 20.77 -20.40
CA VAL A 178 10.09 21.71 -20.80
C VAL A 178 10.22 22.85 -19.79
N ALA A 179 9.11 23.32 -19.21
CA ALA A 179 9.12 24.36 -18.17
C ALA A 179 9.83 23.94 -16.86
N LEU A 180 10.14 22.64 -16.67
CA LEU A 180 10.96 22.17 -15.55
C LEU A 180 12.43 22.62 -15.65
N GLY A 181 12.89 23.14 -16.79
CA GLY A 181 14.22 23.70 -16.97
C GLY A 181 15.34 22.67 -16.76
N VAL A 182 15.12 21.43 -17.20
CA VAL A 182 16.03 20.30 -16.97
C VAL A 182 17.28 20.45 -17.83
N LYS A 183 18.47 20.37 -17.22
CA LYS A 183 19.77 20.42 -17.91
C LYS A 183 20.46 19.06 -17.86
N LYS A 184 21.52 18.90 -18.66
CA LYS A 184 22.42 17.74 -18.59
C LYS A 184 22.88 17.51 -17.15
N GLY A 185 22.85 16.25 -16.71
CA GLY A 185 23.24 15.83 -15.36
C GLY A 185 22.15 15.97 -14.29
N HIS A 186 21.03 16.64 -14.58
CA HIS A 186 19.92 16.73 -13.63
C HIS A 186 19.25 15.36 -13.43
N ARG A 187 18.78 15.13 -12.20
CA ARG A 187 17.97 13.98 -11.80
C ARG A 187 16.50 14.32 -11.91
N LEU A 188 15.78 13.46 -12.61
CA LEU A 188 14.33 13.50 -12.70
C LEU A 188 13.75 12.33 -11.92
N ARG A 189 12.79 12.63 -11.03
CA ARG A 189 11.93 11.63 -10.42
C ARG A 189 10.64 11.52 -11.23
N PHE A 190 10.32 10.31 -11.64
CA PHE A 190 9.04 9.97 -12.24
C PHE A 190 8.20 9.24 -11.19
N THR A 191 6.96 9.67 -11.04
CA THR A 191 5.98 8.97 -10.19
C THR A 191 4.82 8.55 -11.08
N ALA A 192 4.55 7.26 -11.14
CA ALA A 192 3.51 6.65 -11.98
C ALA A 192 2.44 6.02 -11.10
N GLN A 193 1.17 6.33 -11.35
CA GLN A 193 -0.01 5.79 -10.68
C GLN A 193 -0.93 5.08 -11.67
N GLY A 194 -0.94 3.74 -11.66
CA GLY A 194 -1.87 2.95 -12.46
C GLY A 194 -1.41 1.50 -12.65
N ALA A 195 -2.27 0.69 -13.28
CA ALA A 195 -2.03 -0.75 -13.45
C ALA A 195 -0.79 -1.09 -14.30
N ASP A 196 -0.32 -0.14 -15.11
CA ASP A 196 0.88 -0.25 -15.96
C ASP A 196 2.05 0.63 -15.48
N ALA A 197 2.05 1.02 -14.19
CA ALA A 197 3.04 1.95 -13.63
C ALA A 197 4.48 1.42 -13.72
N GLU A 198 4.70 0.12 -13.49
CA GLU A 198 6.03 -0.49 -13.54
C GLU A 198 6.57 -0.51 -14.98
N GLN A 199 5.73 -0.91 -15.93
CA GLN A 199 6.05 -0.93 -17.35
C GLN A 199 6.32 0.49 -17.86
N ALA A 200 5.53 1.47 -17.42
CA ALA A 200 5.71 2.88 -17.76
C ALA A 200 7.06 3.40 -17.28
N LEU A 201 7.40 3.20 -16.00
CA LEU A 201 8.67 3.65 -15.44
C LEU A 201 9.86 2.99 -16.14
N LYS A 202 9.77 1.69 -16.46
CA LYS A 202 10.81 0.99 -17.21
C LYS A 202 11.00 1.59 -18.60
N ALA A 203 9.92 1.77 -19.38
CA ALA A 203 9.99 2.33 -20.72
C ALA A 203 10.54 3.77 -20.73
N ILE A 204 10.17 4.57 -19.73
CA ILE A 204 10.73 5.91 -19.53
C ILE A 204 12.24 5.85 -19.28
N GLY A 205 12.69 4.94 -18.41
CA GLY A 205 14.11 4.73 -18.13
C GLY A 205 14.89 4.33 -19.39
N ASP A 206 14.34 3.39 -20.16
CA ASP A 206 14.93 2.91 -21.42
C ASP A 206 15.03 4.07 -22.45
N ALA A 207 13.99 4.89 -22.57
CA ALA A 207 13.98 6.04 -23.49
C ALA A 207 15.00 7.12 -23.09
N ILE A 208 15.15 7.40 -21.79
CA ILE A 208 16.16 8.33 -21.26
C ILE A 208 17.57 7.76 -21.49
N ALA A 209 17.78 6.47 -21.24
CA ALA A 209 19.06 5.81 -21.48
C ALA A 209 19.46 5.81 -22.97
N ALA A 210 18.48 5.74 -23.88
CA ALA A 210 18.68 5.85 -25.32
C ALA A 210 18.88 7.29 -25.82
N GLY A 211 18.87 8.30 -24.93
CA GLY A 211 19.11 9.69 -25.28
C GLY A 211 17.95 10.39 -25.98
N LEU A 212 16.71 9.87 -25.86
CA LEU A 212 15.48 10.54 -26.31
C LEU A 212 15.52 11.04 -27.77
N GLY A 213 16.12 10.27 -28.68
CA GLY A 213 16.17 10.59 -30.11
C GLY A 213 17.29 11.54 -30.54
N GLU A 214 18.25 11.82 -29.65
CA GLU A 214 19.45 12.63 -29.94
C GLU A 214 20.77 11.87 -29.73
N GLY A 215 20.71 10.63 -29.22
CA GLY A 215 21.89 9.89 -28.77
C GLY A 215 22.23 10.21 -27.31
N ALA A 216 22.83 9.24 -26.62
CA ALA A 216 23.18 9.35 -25.20
C ALA A 216 24.55 10.00 -24.99
#